data_AF-G4YR51-F1
#
_entry.id   AF-G4YR51-F1
#
_cell.length_a   1.000
_cell.length_b   1.000
_cell.length_c   1.000
_cell.angle_alpha   90.00
_cell.angle_beta   90.00
_cell.angle_gamma   90.00
#
_symmetry.space_group_name_H-M   'P 1'
#
loop_
_entity.id
_entity.type
_entity.pdbx_description
1 polymer ?
#
loop_
_entity_poly.entity_id
_entity_poly.type
_entity_poly.pdbx_seq_one_letter_code
_entity_poly.pdbx_strand_id
1 'polypeptide(L)'
;MQPYEDRPANSLNQDYTYLYSGESGPTAKALDAAETPSGAFFYFLQPDLWEDIASESNDYFKENMDERVECQHTKQVARQLKHPEFKPKTKEQLRSELENYPGITPRELCVFIGLLIARSIVPNKEKLAHHWRTTGEGAIPRGCFGQFMVRDRFMHLSRSLHFSSNSNVRASGRRWACLERAHVFFWRVRYLILYPTD
;
A
#
# COMPACT_ATOMS: atom_id res chain seq x y z
N MET A 1 16.49 -23.08 28.01
CA MET A 1 15.14 -22.78 27.50
C MET A 1 14.17 -23.63 28.30
N GLN A 2 13.18 -23.03 28.93
CA GLN A 2 12.10 -23.84 29.52
C GLN A 2 11.27 -24.46 28.37
N PRO A 3 10.83 -25.72 28.50
CA PRO A 3 9.93 -26.34 27.54
C PRO A 3 8.63 -25.53 27.42
N TYR A 4 8.09 -25.40 26.22
CA TYR A 4 6.77 -24.82 26.03
C TYR A 4 5.73 -25.78 26.64
N GLU A 5 5.01 -25.31 27.66
CA GLU A 5 3.85 -26.04 28.21
C GLU A 5 2.63 -25.73 27.34
N ASP A 6 1.95 -26.78 26.88
CA ASP A 6 0.75 -26.64 26.08
C ASP A 6 -0.35 -25.93 26.88
N ARG A 7 -0.85 -24.83 26.31
CA ARG A 7 -1.88 -24.02 26.94
C ARG A 7 -3.20 -24.83 26.98
N PRO A 8 -3.89 -24.93 28.14
CA PRO A 8 -5.14 -25.67 28.23
C PRO A 8 -6.21 -25.06 27.30
N ALA A 9 -7.02 -25.90 26.66
CA ALA A 9 -7.95 -25.47 25.58
C ALA A 9 -8.88 -24.31 25.96
N ASN A 10 -9.23 -24.17 27.25
CA ASN A 10 -10.11 -23.12 27.76
C ASN A 10 -9.39 -21.86 28.27
N SER A 11 -8.06 -21.79 28.16
CA SER A 11 -7.28 -20.64 28.63
C SER A 11 -7.71 -19.33 27.99
N LEU A 12 -8.12 -19.36 26.71
CA LEU A 12 -8.58 -18.16 26.00
C LEU A 12 -9.82 -17.54 26.65
N ASN A 13 -10.74 -18.37 27.14
CA ASN A 13 -11.96 -17.91 27.82
C ASN A 13 -11.69 -17.42 29.25
N GLN A 14 -10.64 -17.93 29.90
CA GLN A 14 -10.21 -17.47 31.23
C GLN A 14 -9.45 -16.15 31.15
N ASP A 15 -8.55 -16.02 30.16
CA ASP A 15 -7.70 -14.83 29.99
C ASP A 15 -8.42 -13.67 29.32
N TYR A 16 -9.48 -13.95 28.54
CA TYR A 16 -10.28 -12.95 27.85
C TYR A 16 -11.78 -13.22 28.06
N THR A 17 -12.25 -12.90 29.26
CA THR A 17 -13.66 -13.07 29.70
C THR A 17 -14.70 -12.31 28.87
N TYR A 18 -14.27 -11.35 28.03
CA TYR A 18 -15.13 -10.57 27.13
C TYR A 18 -15.09 -11.04 25.68
N LEU A 19 -14.53 -12.21 25.39
CA LEU A 19 -14.63 -12.79 24.05
C LEU A 19 -16.09 -13.10 23.73
N TYR A 20 -16.53 -12.67 22.55
CA TYR A 20 -17.86 -12.99 22.03
C TYR A 20 -17.99 -14.51 21.89
N SER A 21 -18.97 -15.09 22.58
CA SER A 21 -19.27 -16.53 22.59
C SER A 21 -20.51 -16.90 21.78
N GLY A 22 -21.09 -15.92 21.08
CA GLY A 22 -22.25 -16.13 20.21
C GLY A 22 -21.88 -16.76 18.86
N GLU A 23 -22.90 -17.02 18.06
CA GLU A 23 -22.74 -17.57 16.72
C GLU A 23 -21.87 -16.64 15.86
N SER A 24 -20.81 -17.20 15.29
CA SER A 24 -19.80 -16.45 14.55
C SER A 24 -19.77 -16.94 13.11
N GLY A 25 -19.86 -16.02 12.15
CA GLY A 25 -19.85 -16.36 10.73
C GLY A 25 -19.93 -15.12 9.83
N PRO A 26 -19.67 -15.28 8.53
CA PRO A 26 -19.84 -14.20 7.57
C PRO A 26 -21.33 -13.81 7.49
N THR A 27 -21.60 -12.51 7.42
CA THR A 27 -22.96 -12.01 7.18
C THR A 27 -23.44 -12.41 5.79
N ALA A 28 -24.76 -12.42 5.57
CA ALA A 28 -25.32 -12.71 4.24
C ALA A 28 -24.75 -11.80 3.14
N LYS A 29 -24.51 -10.52 3.45
CA LYS A 29 -23.87 -9.56 2.53
C LYS A 29 -22.41 -9.90 2.23
N ALA A 30 -21.66 -10.36 3.24
CA ALA A 30 -20.28 -10.80 3.04
C ALA A 30 -20.21 -12.07 2.17
N LEU A 31 -21.16 -12.99 2.35
CA LEU A 31 -21.29 -14.19 1.51
C LEU A 31 -21.62 -13.85 0.06
N ASP A 32 -22.60 -12.97 -0.16
CA ASP A 32 -23.00 -12.47 -1.49
C ASP A 32 -21.82 -11.78 -2.19
N ALA A 33 -21.11 -10.89 -1.50
CA ALA A 33 -19.92 -10.26 -2.07
C ALA A 33 -18.81 -11.27 -2.39
N ALA A 34 -18.69 -12.35 -1.62
CA ALA A 34 -17.68 -13.37 -1.81
C ALA A 34 -17.94 -14.32 -3.00
N GLU A 35 -19.08 -14.18 -3.70
CA GLU A 35 -19.33 -14.90 -4.97
C GLU A 35 -18.24 -14.63 -6.02
N THR A 36 -17.54 -13.49 -5.92
CA THR A 36 -16.37 -13.19 -6.75
C THR A 36 -15.18 -12.73 -5.90
N PRO A 37 -13.92 -13.01 -6.31
CA PRO A 37 -12.74 -12.49 -5.61
C PRO A 37 -12.72 -10.96 -5.52
N SER A 38 -13.17 -10.27 -6.57
CA SER A 38 -13.30 -8.81 -6.58
C SER A 38 -14.38 -8.32 -5.63
N GLY A 39 -15.52 -9.00 -5.55
CA GLY A 39 -16.60 -8.64 -4.64
C GLY A 39 -16.14 -8.74 -3.18
N ALA A 40 -15.46 -9.83 -2.82
CA ALA A 40 -14.85 -9.97 -1.49
C ALA A 40 -13.85 -8.85 -1.20
N PHE A 41 -13.00 -8.50 -2.18
CA PHE A 41 -12.01 -7.44 -2.03
C PHE A 41 -12.65 -6.07 -1.80
N PHE A 42 -13.64 -5.68 -2.63
CA PHE A 42 -14.31 -4.38 -2.53
C PHE A 42 -15.34 -4.30 -1.40
N TYR A 43 -15.79 -5.43 -0.85
CA TYR A 43 -16.59 -5.47 0.37
C TYR A 43 -15.82 -4.86 1.56
N PHE A 44 -14.54 -5.22 1.69
CA PHE A 44 -13.67 -4.66 2.74
C PHE A 44 -13.02 -3.33 2.34
N LEU A 45 -12.66 -3.19 1.05
CA LEU A 45 -11.94 -2.03 0.52
C LEU A 45 -12.82 -1.25 -0.43
N GLN A 46 -13.80 -0.56 0.14
CA GLN A 46 -14.82 0.20 -0.60
C GLN A 46 -14.20 1.27 -1.51
N PRO A 47 -14.84 1.64 -2.63
CA PRO A 47 -14.36 2.67 -3.55
C PRO A 47 -13.94 3.98 -2.89
N ASP A 48 -14.76 4.51 -1.96
CA ASP A 48 -14.49 5.76 -1.24
C ASP A 48 -13.13 5.74 -0.51
N LEU A 49 -12.73 4.58 0.03
CA LEU A 49 -11.44 4.43 0.69
C LEU A 49 -10.29 4.67 -0.30
N TRP A 50 -10.42 4.21 -1.55
CA TRP A 50 -9.39 4.42 -2.57
C TRP A 50 -9.36 5.87 -3.07
N GLU A 51 -10.50 6.53 -3.11
CA GLU A 51 -10.62 7.97 -3.40
C GLU A 51 -9.91 8.79 -2.34
N ASP A 52 -10.19 8.52 -1.06
CA ASP A 52 -9.54 9.17 0.07
C ASP A 52 -8.02 8.98 0.02
N ILE A 53 -7.55 7.73 -0.14
CA ILE A 53 -6.11 7.44 -0.20
C ILE A 53 -5.45 8.12 -1.40
N ALA A 54 -6.11 8.16 -2.55
CA ALA A 54 -5.58 8.83 -3.73
C ALA A 54 -5.46 10.34 -3.49
N SER A 55 -6.47 10.97 -2.91
CA SER A 55 -6.43 12.40 -2.55
C SER A 55 -5.28 12.68 -1.57
N GLU A 56 -5.22 11.94 -0.47
CA GLU A 56 -4.22 12.13 0.59
C GLU A 56 -2.79 11.88 0.07
N SER A 57 -2.61 10.90 -0.82
CA SER A 57 -1.32 10.63 -1.46
C SER A 57 -0.88 11.78 -2.38
N ASN A 58 -1.83 12.39 -3.10
CA ASN A 58 -1.57 13.51 -3.99
C ASN A 58 -1.26 14.79 -3.22
N ASP A 59 -1.97 15.02 -2.11
CA ASP A 59 -1.72 16.17 -1.23
C ASP A 59 -0.37 16.02 -0.53
N TYR A 60 -0.08 14.83 0.03
CA TYR A 60 1.25 14.50 0.55
C TYR A 60 2.37 14.74 -0.48
N PHE A 61 2.13 14.37 -1.75
CA PHE A 61 3.10 14.62 -2.82
C PHE A 61 3.38 16.11 -3.02
N LYS A 62 2.34 16.95 -3.03
CA LYS A 62 2.45 18.41 -3.21
C LYS A 62 3.08 19.10 -2.01
N GLU A 63 2.68 18.73 -0.80
CA GLU A 63 3.22 19.31 0.45
C GLU A 63 4.73 19.06 0.58
N ASN A 64 5.22 17.92 0.07
CA ASN A 64 6.63 17.54 0.12
C ASN A 64 7.37 17.85 -1.19
N MET A 65 6.86 18.78 -2.02
CA MET A 65 7.44 19.12 -3.32
C MET A 65 8.89 19.61 -3.19
N ASP A 66 9.15 20.54 -2.28
CA ASP A 66 10.49 21.13 -2.11
C ASP A 66 11.52 20.08 -1.70
N GLU A 67 11.21 19.24 -0.71
CA GLU A 67 12.09 18.13 -0.29
C GLU A 67 12.35 17.15 -1.44
N ARG A 68 11.33 16.86 -2.26
CA ARG A 68 11.46 15.98 -3.42
C ARG A 68 12.38 16.57 -4.48
N VAL A 69 12.24 17.87 -4.78
CA VAL A 69 13.12 18.60 -5.71
C VAL A 69 14.56 18.57 -5.21
N GLU A 70 14.79 18.88 -3.94
CA GLU A 70 16.13 18.81 -3.32
C GLU A 70 16.73 17.41 -3.43
N CYS A 71 15.96 16.39 -3.02
CA CYS A 71 16.41 15.00 -3.05
C CYS A 71 16.77 14.55 -4.48
N GLN A 72 15.98 14.94 -5.48
CA GLN A 72 16.27 14.64 -6.88
C GLN A 72 17.51 15.38 -7.38
N HIS A 73 17.64 16.67 -7.08
CA HIS A 73 18.79 17.47 -7.46
C HIS A 73 20.08 16.90 -6.86
N THR A 74 20.11 16.58 -5.56
CA THR A 74 21.27 15.96 -4.90
C THR A 74 21.66 14.64 -5.56
N LYS A 75 20.69 13.79 -5.92
CA LYS A 75 20.96 12.53 -6.64
C LYS A 75 21.54 12.77 -8.03
N GLN A 76 21.08 13.80 -8.74
CA GLN A 76 21.60 14.17 -10.06
C GLN A 76 23.02 14.73 -9.99
N VAL A 77 23.32 15.58 -9.01
CA VAL A 77 24.69 16.06 -8.75
C VAL A 77 25.62 14.90 -8.39
N ALA A 78 25.19 14.00 -7.50
CA ALA A 78 25.96 12.81 -7.16
C ALA A 78 26.21 11.88 -8.36
N ARG A 79 25.26 11.85 -9.32
CA ARG A 79 25.43 11.12 -10.58
C ARG A 79 26.46 11.79 -11.49
N GLN A 80 26.44 13.12 -11.59
CA GLN A 80 27.43 13.88 -12.38
C GLN A 80 28.87 13.64 -11.89
N LEU A 81 29.07 13.53 -10.58
CA LEU A 81 30.38 13.20 -10.01
C LEU A 81 30.93 11.85 -10.49
N LYS A 82 30.05 10.89 -10.80
CA LYS A 82 30.41 9.57 -11.33
C LYS A 82 30.45 9.53 -12.87
N HIS A 83 29.70 10.42 -13.50
CA HIS A 83 29.45 10.47 -14.94
C HIS A 83 29.55 11.93 -15.41
N PRO A 84 30.77 12.43 -15.72
CA PRO A 84 31.00 13.83 -16.07
C PRO A 84 30.18 14.33 -17.28
N GLU A 85 29.76 13.42 -18.17
CA GLU A 85 28.89 13.68 -19.31
C GLU A 85 27.44 13.98 -18.93
N PHE A 86 27.02 13.58 -17.72
CA PHE A 86 25.67 13.78 -17.23
C PHE A 86 25.48 15.23 -16.77
N LYS A 87 24.51 15.93 -17.37
CA LYS A 87 24.13 17.28 -16.98
C LYS A 87 22.94 17.23 -16.02
N PRO A 88 23.10 17.63 -14.74
CA PRO A 88 21.99 17.72 -13.81
C PRO A 88 21.03 18.83 -14.25
N LYS A 89 19.74 18.60 -14.08
CA LYS A 89 18.69 19.61 -14.27
C LYS A 89 18.72 20.60 -13.12
N THR A 90 18.29 21.83 -13.39
CA THR A 90 18.11 22.82 -12.32
C THR A 90 16.93 22.46 -11.43
N LYS A 91 16.87 23.03 -10.23
CA LYS A 91 15.77 22.77 -9.29
C LYS A 91 14.42 23.23 -9.86
N GLU A 92 14.41 24.31 -10.63
CA GLU A 92 13.22 24.86 -11.29
C GLU A 92 12.72 23.92 -12.38
N GLN A 93 13.63 23.33 -13.17
CA GLN A 93 13.27 22.31 -14.16
C GLN A 93 12.68 21.07 -13.50
N LEU A 94 13.28 20.60 -12.40
CA LEU A 94 12.77 19.47 -11.63
C LEU A 94 11.40 19.76 -11.02
N ARG A 95 11.21 20.96 -10.46
CA ARG A 95 9.94 21.39 -9.90
C ARG A 95 8.85 21.38 -10.97
N SER A 96 9.12 21.99 -12.13
CA SER A 96 8.17 22.02 -13.24
C SER A 96 7.81 20.62 -13.74
N GLU A 97 8.78 19.71 -13.82
CA GLU A 97 8.52 18.30 -14.18
C GLU A 97 7.66 17.57 -13.16
N LEU A 98 7.87 17.82 -11.86
CA LEU A 98 7.09 17.22 -10.79
C LEU A 98 5.68 17.80 -10.69
N GLU A 99 5.50 19.09 -10.94
CA GLU A 99 4.19 19.76 -10.98
C GLU A 99 3.34 19.28 -12.16
N ASN A 100 3.97 18.99 -13.30
CA ASN A 100 3.30 18.40 -14.47
C ASN A 100 3.09 16.88 -14.36
N TYR A 101 3.57 16.24 -13.29
CA TYR A 101 3.42 14.81 -13.12
C TYR A 101 1.96 14.46 -12.79
N PRO A 102 1.34 13.50 -13.48
CA PRO A 102 -0.08 13.20 -13.28
C PRO A 102 -0.33 12.71 -11.85
N GLY A 103 -1.40 13.21 -11.23
CA GLY A 103 -1.86 12.74 -9.92
C GLY A 103 -2.19 11.25 -9.94
N ILE A 104 -2.08 10.60 -8.79
CA ILE A 104 -2.46 9.21 -8.57
C ILE A 104 -3.97 9.10 -8.59
N THR A 105 -4.49 8.16 -9.38
CA THR A 105 -5.93 7.84 -9.42
C THR A 105 -6.27 6.66 -8.51
N PRO A 106 -7.53 6.54 -8.04
CA PRO A 106 -7.98 5.39 -7.26
C PRO A 106 -7.78 4.06 -8.00
N ARG A 107 -8.02 4.07 -9.32
CA ARG A 107 -7.80 2.90 -10.18
C ARG A 107 -6.35 2.45 -10.18
N GLU A 108 -5.41 3.38 -10.26
CA GLU A 108 -3.98 3.04 -10.21
C GLU A 108 -3.59 2.45 -8.87
N LEU A 109 -4.18 2.90 -7.76
CA LEU A 109 -4.00 2.27 -6.45
C LEU A 109 -4.52 0.84 -6.43
N CYS A 110 -5.70 0.58 -7.00
CA CYS A 110 -6.23 -0.79 -7.13
C CYS A 110 -5.28 -1.69 -7.92
N VAL A 111 -4.73 -1.20 -9.04
CA VAL A 111 -3.73 -1.95 -9.83
C VAL A 111 -2.45 -2.17 -9.03
N PHE A 112 -1.94 -1.15 -8.35
CA PHE A 112 -0.75 -1.24 -7.51
C PHE A 112 -0.89 -2.31 -6.41
N ILE A 113 -2.02 -2.32 -5.70
CA ILE A 113 -2.30 -3.34 -4.68
C ILE A 113 -2.51 -4.72 -5.32
N GLY A 114 -3.18 -4.80 -6.46
CA GLY A 114 -3.31 -6.04 -7.23
C GLY A 114 -1.95 -6.64 -7.61
N LEU A 115 -0.98 -5.82 -8.01
CA LEU A 115 0.40 -6.26 -8.28
C LEU A 115 1.11 -6.76 -7.02
N LEU A 116 0.89 -6.14 -5.86
CA LEU A 116 1.44 -6.61 -4.59
C LEU A 116 0.82 -7.94 -4.14
N ILE A 117 -0.48 -8.13 -4.35
CA ILE A 117 -1.17 -9.41 -4.08
C ILE A 117 -0.67 -10.50 -5.02
N ALA A 118 -0.54 -10.22 -6.31
CA ALA A 118 0.04 -11.16 -7.27
C ALA A 118 1.46 -11.58 -6.87
N ARG A 119 2.25 -10.62 -6.33
CA ARG A 119 3.60 -10.89 -5.81
C ARG A 119 3.63 -11.75 -4.55
N SER A 120 2.60 -11.68 -3.70
CA SER A 120 2.55 -12.45 -2.44
C SER A 120 2.09 -13.89 -2.67
N ILE A 121 1.20 -14.12 -3.64
CA ILE A 121 0.70 -15.45 -3.99
C ILE A 121 1.78 -16.30 -4.68
N VAL A 122 2.63 -15.68 -5.50
CA VAL A 122 3.76 -16.37 -6.12
C VAL A 122 5.00 -16.21 -5.22
N PRO A 123 5.45 -17.25 -4.50
CA PRO A 123 6.65 -17.19 -3.66
C PRO A 123 7.89 -17.15 -4.53
N ASN A 124 8.13 -15.99 -5.15
CA ASN A 124 9.31 -15.77 -5.94
C ASN A 124 10.42 -15.23 -5.04
N LYS A 125 11.62 -15.83 -5.07
CA LYS A 125 12.81 -15.31 -4.39
C LYS A 125 13.46 -14.15 -5.16
N GLU A 126 12.99 -13.92 -6.39
CA GLU A 126 13.48 -12.86 -7.26
C GLU A 126 13.07 -11.47 -6.78
N LYS A 127 13.95 -10.50 -7.07
CA LYS A 127 13.76 -9.09 -6.77
C LYS A 127 12.48 -8.57 -7.44
N LEU A 128 11.75 -7.70 -6.75
CA LEU A 128 10.52 -7.08 -7.26
C LEU A 128 10.70 -6.44 -8.66
N ALA A 129 11.87 -5.83 -8.91
CA ALA A 129 12.19 -5.21 -10.19
C ALA A 129 12.20 -6.20 -11.38
N HIS A 130 12.40 -7.51 -11.15
CA HIS A 130 12.43 -8.49 -12.23
C HIS A 130 11.06 -8.69 -12.89
N HIS A 131 9.97 -8.33 -12.21
CA HIS A 131 8.62 -8.36 -12.80
C HIS A 131 8.41 -7.35 -13.95
N TRP A 132 9.33 -6.41 -14.14
CA TRP A 132 9.34 -5.48 -15.29
C TRP A 132 10.37 -5.83 -16.36
N ARG A 133 11.02 -7.01 -16.28
CA ARG A 133 11.93 -7.45 -17.34
C ARG A 133 11.17 -7.72 -18.62
N THR A 134 11.61 -7.08 -19.70
CA THR A 134 11.07 -7.26 -21.05
C THR A 134 11.69 -8.45 -21.79
N THR A 135 12.83 -8.96 -21.32
CA THR A 135 13.52 -10.12 -21.88
C THR A 135 13.37 -11.34 -20.96
N GLY A 136 13.16 -12.50 -21.57
CA GLY A 136 13.29 -13.78 -20.89
C GLY A 136 14.75 -14.22 -20.97
N GLU A 137 15.29 -14.75 -19.89
CA GLU A 137 16.65 -15.31 -19.85
C GLU A 137 16.57 -16.80 -19.52
N GLY A 138 16.95 -17.64 -20.47
CA GLY A 138 16.88 -19.10 -20.31
C GLY A 138 15.45 -19.57 -20.02
N ALA A 139 15.25 -20.26 -18.90
CA ALA A 139 13.95 -20.77 -18.45
C ALA A 139 13.10 -19.71 -17.70
N ILE A 140 13.59 -18.48 -17.52
CA ILE A 140 12.88 -17.43 -16.78
C ILE A 140 11.95 -16.68 -17.75
N PRO A 141 10.62 -16.73 -17.54
CA PRO A 141 9.68 -16.01 -18.39
C PRO A 141 9.82 -14.49 -18.21
N ARG A 142 9.39 -13.74 -19.23
CA ARG A 142 9.30 -12.28 -19.17
C ARG A 142 8.40 -11.85 -18.01
N GLY A 143 8.72 -10.73 -17.38
CA GLY A 143 7.89 -10.16 -16.33
C GLY A 143 6.57 -9.61 -16.89
N CYS A 144 5.47 -9.75 -16.13
CA CYS A 144 4.14 -9.33 -16.55
C CYS A 144 3.71 -7.95 -16.02
N PHE A 145 4.41 -7.38 -15.03
CA PHE A 145 3.93 -6.16 -14.36
C PHE A 145 3.87 -4.97 -15.30
N GLY A 146 4.78 -4.90 -16.27
CA GLY A 146 4.81 -3.84 -17.27
C GLY A 146 3.55 -3.75 -18.15
N GLN A 147 2.73 -4.82 -18.22
CA GLN A 147 1.45 -4.80 -18.93
C GLN A 147 0.37 -4.02 -18.18
N PHE A 148 0.49 -3.90 -16.85
CA PHE A 148 -0.50 -3.24 -15.99
C PHE A 148 -0.04 -1.86 -15.51
N MET A 149 1.25 -1.73 -15.19
CA MET A 149 1.81 -0.48 -14.70
C MET A 149 3.30 -0.42 -15.02
N VAL A 150 3.78 0.71 -15.55
CA VAL A 150 5.22 0.91 -15.77
C VAL A 150 5.97 1.05 -14.44
N ARG A 151 7.22 0.56 -14.40
CA ARG A 151 8.03 0.50 -13.16
C ARG A 151 8.15 1.86 -12.47
N ASP A 152 8.38 2.92 -13.23
CA ASP A 152 8.59 4.25 -12.66
C ASP A 152 7.31 4.82 -12.05
N ARG A 153 6.15 4.50 -12.63
CA ARG A 153 4.84 4.85 -12.05
C ARG A 153 4.59 4.06 -10.77
N PHE A 154 4.90 2.76 -10.73
CA PHE A 154 4.84 1.96 -9.51
C PHE A 154 5.72 2.54 -8.38
N MET A 155 6.95 2.95 -8.72
CA MET A 155 7.85 3.58 -7.75
C MET A 155 7.36 4.95 -7.29
N HIS A 156 6.68 5.71 -8.15
CA HIS A 156 6.03 6.95 -7.75
C HIS A 156 4.90 6.67 -6.74
N LEU A 157 3.99 5.75 -7.04
CA LEU A 157 2.92 5.35 -6.11
C LEU A 157 3.49 4.88 -4.77
N SER A 158 4.50 4.01 -4.79
CA SER A 158 5.13 3.50 -3.57
C SER A 158 5.75 4.58 -2.66
N ARG A 159 6.18 5.72 -3.22
CA ARG A 159 6.81 6.84 -2.47
C ARG A 159 5.85 7.95 -2.12
N SER A 160 4.66 7.96 -2.71
CA SER A 160 3.64 8.97 -2.49
C SER A 160 2.45 8.41 -1.71
N LEU A 161 2.36 7.09 -1.53
CA LEU A 161 1.29 6.44 -0.80
C LEU A 161 1.18 7.01 0.60
N HIS A 162 0.08 7.68 0.84
CA HIS A 162 -0.25 8.29 2.11
C HIS A 162 -1.68 7.96 2.42
N PHE A 163 -1.91 7.50 3.65
CA PHE A 163 -3.26 7.22 4.06
C PHE A 163 -3.88 8.48 4.68
N SER A 164 -3.19 9.23 5.55
CA SER A 164 -3.82 10.26 6.41
C SER A 164 -3.36 11.69 6.24
N SER A 165 -4.28 12.66 6.25
CA SER A 165 -3.90 14.07 6.24
C SER A 165 -2.81 14.44 7.24
N ASN A 166 -1.74 15.05 6.73
CA ASN A 166 -0.63 15.60 7.49
C ASN A 166 -1.05 16.80 8.38
N SER A 167 -2.19 17.43 8.08
CA SER A 167 -2.75 18.52 8.87
C SER A 167 -3.37 18.02 10.20
N ASN A 168 -3.53 16.71 10.37
CA ASN A 168 -4.01 16.15 11.61
C ASN A 168 -2.89 16.18 12.67
N VAL A 169 -3.13 16.87 13.78
CA VAL A 169 -2.20 17.00 14.92
C VAL A 169 -1.70 15.62 15.42
N ARG A 170 -2.49 14.55 15.21
CA ARG A 170 -2.14 13.15 15.56
C ARG A 170 -1.16 12.47 14.61
N ALA A 171 -0.95 12.97 13.39
CA ALA A 171 -0.03 12.42 12.40
C ALA A 171 1.46 12.67 12.73
N SER A 172 1.75 13.53 13.72
CA SER A 172 3.11 13.89 14.16
C SER A 172 3.86 12.76 14.92
N GLY A 173 3.15 11.70 15.32
CA GLY A 173 3.75 10.53 15.95
C GLY A 173 4.15 9.47 14.91
N ARG A 174 5.45 9.31 14.64
CA ARG A 174 6.03 8.29 13.72
C ARG A 174 5.58 6.83 13.98
N ARG A 175 4.93 6.55 15.11
CA ARG A 175 4.39 5.24 15.51
C ARG A 175 2.87 5.12 15.29
N TRP A 176 2.14 6.24 15.19
CA TRP A 176 0.67 6.27 15.12
C TRP A 176 0.12 6.28 13.70
N ALA A 177 0.83 6.84 12.71
CA ALA A 177 0.39 6.83 11.30
C ALA A 177 0.19 5.41 10.74
N CYS A 178 0.96 4.42 11.22
CA CYS A 178 0.73 2.99 10.95
C CYS A 178 -0.38 2.38 11.83
N LEU A 179 -0.47 2.78 13.11
CA LEU A 179 -1.36 2.15 14.08
C LEU A 179 -2.81 2.61 13.94
N GLU A 180 -3.12 3.87 13.64
CA GLU A 180 -4.50 4.37 13.61
C GLU A 180 -5.26 3.91 12.34
N ARG A 181 -4.55 3.56 11.26
CA ARG A 181 -5.16 2.96 10.06
C ARG A 181 -4.91 1.49 9.85
N ALA A 182 -3.91 0.89 10.49
CA ALA A 182 -4.05 -0.52 10.83
C ALA A 182 -5.27 -0.70 11.75
N HIS A 183 -5.58 0.27 12.63
CA HIS A 183 -6.84 0.33 13.36
C HIS A 183 -8.00 0.58 12.41
N VAL A 184 -8.10 1.60 11.55
CA VAL A 184 -9.27 1.72 10.61
C VAL A 184 -9.42 0.49 9.69
N PHE A 185 -8.33 -0.12 9.21
CA PHE A 185 -8.36 -1.35 8.42
C PHE A 185 -8.79 -2.57 9.26
N PHE A 186 -8.29 -2.74 10.50
CA PHE A 186 -8.71 -3.82 11.42
C PHE A 186 -10.06 -3.57 12.10
N TRP A 187 -10.44 -2.31 12.33
CA TRP A 187 -11.59 -1.87 13.12
C TRP A 187 -12.81 -1.75 12.22
N ARG A 188 -12.65 -1.42 10.93
CA ARG A 188 -13.72 -1.52 9.92
C ARG A 188 -13.96 -2.98 9.49
N VAL A 189 -12.91 -3.82 9.47
CA VAL A 189 -13.04 -5.29 9.40
C VAL A 189 -13.72 -5.86 10.66
N ARG A 190 -13.47 -5.30 11.85
CA ARG A 190 -14.12 -5.72 13.10
C ARG A 190 -15.57 -5.24 13.26
N TYR A 191 -15.93 -4.06 12.75
CA TYR A 191 -17.30 -3.52 12.83
C TYR A 191 -18.28 -4.18 11.85
N LEU A 192 -17.81 -4.61 10.67
CA LEU A 192 -18.64 -5.32 9.67
C LEU A 192 -18.81 -6.82 9.94
N ILE A 193 -18.06 -7.38 10.90
CA ILE A 193 -18.11 -8.79 11.30
C ILE A 193 -18.89 -9.00 12.61
N LEU A 194 -19.16 -7.95 13.41
CA LEU A 194 -19.69 -8.11 14.79
C LEU A 194 -20.98 -7.36 15.13
N TYR A 195 -21.64 -6.70 14.19
CA TYR A 195 -22.98 -6.13 14.46
C TYR A 195 -23.97 -6.47 13.35
N PRO A 196 -25.03 -7.24 13.65
CA PRO A 196 -26.20 -7.32 12.78
C PRO A 196 -26.91 -5.96 12.85
N THR A 197 -27.02 -5.28 11.71
CA THR A 197 -28.05 -4.26 11.55
C THR A 197 -29.33 -4.99 11.18
N ASP A 198 -30.26 -5.09 12.13
CA ASP A 198 -31.68 -5.12 11.80
C ASP A 198 -32.07 -3.85 11.02
#